data_AF-A0A967CII4-F1
#
_entry.id   AF-A0A967CII4-F1
#
_cell.length_a   1.000
_cell.length_b   1.000
_cell.length_c   1.000
_cell.angle_alpha   90.00
_cell.angle_beta   90.00
_cell.angle_gamma   90.00
#
_symmetry.space_group_name_H-M   'P 1'
#
loop_
_entity.id
_entity.type
_entity.pdbx_description
1 polymer ?
#
loop_
_entity_poly.entity_id
_entity_poly.type
_entity_poly.pdbx_seq_one_letter_code
_entity_poly.pdbx_strand_id
1 'polypeptide(L)'
;MIDAIPRDWIKTVTNVFLIRHPARVIASFSKKYENPTIHDIGFQKQTELFRFLRNAGQNPLVINSYDIRRSPEKMLKKLCLTLSLDFDPAMLCWDAGGSPYDGIWAQHWYGAVHASTGFSDPEGPLPQLPQALRRLEQESLRDYEEMMDYCL
;
A
#
# COMPACT_ATOMS: atom_id res chain seq x y z
N MET A 1 7.94 -11.98 1.09
CA MET A 1 7.83 -13.04 0.06
C MET A 1 8.31 -14.34 0.69
N ILE A 2 7.58 -15.44 0.52
CA ILE A 2 8.00 -16.74 1.05
C ILE A 2 9.32 -17.15 0.40
N ASP A 3 10.18 -17.84 1.15
CA ASP A 3 11.57 -18.11 0.73
C ASP A 3 11.66 -18.92 -0.57
N ALA A 4 10.63 -19.70 -0.87
CA ALA A 4 10.55 -20.50 -2.10
C ALA A 4 10.32 -19.68 -3.38
N ILE A 5 9.93 -18.40 -3.30
CA ILE A 5 9.73 -17.56 -4.49
C ILE A 5 11.02 -16.76 -4.74
N PRO A 6 11.70 -16.96 -5.89
CA PRO A 6 12.89 -16.19 -6.25
C PRO A 6 12.59 -14.69 -6.30
N ARG A 7 13.57 -13.85 -5.93
CA ARG A 7 13.42 -12.38 -5.95
C ARG A 7 14.03 -11.71 -7.17
N ASP A 8 14.80 -12.44 -7.98
CA ASP A 8 15.55 -11.85 -9.09
C ASP A 8 14.66 -11.21 -10.16
N TRP A 9 13.47 -11.76 -10.41
CA TRP A 9 12.52 -11.22 -11.38
C TRP A 9 12.04 -9.81 -11.02
N ILE A 10 12.06 -9.44 -9.73
CA ILE A 10 11.63 -8.12 -9.28
C ILE A 10 12.56 -7.05 -9.87
N LYS A 11 13.83 -7.37 -10.15
CA LYS A 11 14.78 -6.44 -10.79
C LYS A 11 14.47 -6.17 -12.26
N THR A 12 13.67 -7.02 -12.91
CA THR A 12 13.37 -6.92 -14.35
C THR A 12 12.07 -6.18 -14.65
N VAL A 13 11.43 -5.60 -13.63
CA VAL A 13 10.17 -4.85 -13.75
C VAL A 13 10.28 -3.48 -13.08
N THR A 14 9.36 -2.58 -13.40
CA THR A 14 9.22 -1.32 -12.70
C THR A 14 8.50 -1.54 -11.37
N ASN A 15 9.15 -1.17 -10.27
CA ASN A 15 8.63 -1.38 -8.92
C ASN A 15 8.02 -0.10 -8.36
N VAL A 16 6.78 -0.20 -7.90
CA VAL A 16 6.06 0.88 -7.21
C VAL A 16 5.60 0.35 -5.86
N PHE A 17 6.04 1.02 -4.80
CA PHE A 17 5.70 0.71 -3.41
C PHE A 17 4.58 1.64 -2.96
N LEU A 18 3.38 1.09 -2.79
CA LEU A 18 2.27 1.77 -2.15
C LEU A 18 2.41 1.64 -0.63
N ILE A 19 2.54 2.77 0.06
CA ILE A 19 2.62 2.81 1.53
C ILE A 19 1.40 3.49 2.13
N ARG A 20 1.18 3.25 3.43
CA ARG A 20 0.14 3.88 4.24
C ARG A 20 0.61 3.94 5.68
N HIS A 21 0.19 4.95 6.43
CA HIS A 21 0.60 5.08 7.83
C HIS A 21 0.24 3.81 8.65
N PRO A 22 1.17 3.23 9.44
CA PRO A 22 0.95 1.97 10.16
C PRO A 22 -0.31 1.95 11.03
N ALA A 23 -0.59 3.03 11.78
CA ALA A 23 -1.82 3.16 12.57
C ALA A 23 -3.10 2.83 11.77
N ARG A 24 -3.17 3.31 10.53
CA ARG A 24 -4.33 3.10 9.64
C ARG A 24 -4.38 1.67 9.13
N VAL A 25 -3.23 1.10 8.78
CA VAL A 25 -3.13 -0.29 8.33
C VAL A 25 -3.55 -1.24 9.45
N ILE A 26 -2.95 -1.09 10.63
CA ILE A 26 -3.25 -1.91 11.82
C ILE A 26 -4.72 -1.78 12.21
N ALA A 27 -5.25 -0.56 12.32
CA ALA A 27 -6.66 -0.34 12.67
C ALA A 27 -7.63 -0.97 11.66
N SER A 28 -7.28 -0.96 10.37
CA SER A 28 -8.09 -1.58 9.32
C SER A 28 -7.99 -3.11 9.33
N PHE A 29 -6.77 -3.64 9.48
CA PHE A 29 -6.49 -5.07 9.47
C PHE A 29 -7.10 -5.79 10.69
N SER A 30 -6.99 -5.18 11.87
CA SER A 30 -7.54 -5.70 13.12
C SER A 30 -9.07 -5.81 13.15
N LYS A 31 -9.80 -5.22 12.18
CA LYS A 31 -11.26 -5.42 12.05
C LYS A 31 -11.64 -6.80 11.53
N LYS A 32 -10.70 -7.49 10.89
CA LYS A 32 -10.92 -8.74 10.15
C LYS A 32 -9.97 -9.85 10.60
N TYR A 33 -8.90 -9.50 11.33
CA TYR A 33 -7.89 -10.43 11.79
C TYR A 33 -7.52 -10.12 13.25
N GLU A 34 -7.66 -11.11 14.12
CA GLU A 34 -7.37 -10.94 15.54
C GLU A 34 -5.86 -11.06 15.82
N ASN A 35 -5.36 -10.23 16.73
CA ASN A 35 -3.97 -10.26 17.22
C ASN A 35 -2.89 -10.26 16.11
N PRO A 36 -2.85 -9.23 15.23
CA PRO A 36 -1.86 -9.16 14.18
C PRO A 36 -0.43 -9.04 14.73
N THR A 37 0.51 -9.64 14.01
CA THR A 37 1.94 -9.56 14.28
C THR A 37 2.64 -8.62 13.29
N ILE A 38 3.93 -8.33 13.54
CA ILE A 38 4.75 -7.53 12.61
C ILE A 38 4.87 -8.17 11.22
N HIS A 39 4.83 -9.50 11.16
CA HIS A 39 4.89 -10.23 9.90
C HIS A 39 3.58 -10.17 9.12
N ASP A 40 2.44 -10.04 9.80
CA ASP A 40 1.12 -9.95 9.15
C ASP A 40 0.88 -8.59 8.49
N ILE A 41 1.34 -7.50 9.12
CA ILE A 41 1.16 -6.13 8.60
C ILE A 41 2.11 -5.87 7.41
N GLY A 42 3.27 -6.53 7.36
CA GLY A 42 4.09 -6.63 6.15
C GLY A 42 5.09 -5.50 5.89
N PHE A 43 5.17 -4.45 6.74
CA PHE A 43 6.13 -3.34 6.56
C PHE A 43 7.58 -3.82 6.47
N GLN A 44 7.99 -4.71 7.37
CA GLN A 44 9.36 -5.27 7.36
C GLN A 44 9.71 -5.92 6.02
N LYS A 45 8.77 -6.68 5.44
CA LYS A 45 8.97 -7.33 4.14
C LYS A 45 8.94 -6.33 2.98
N GLN A 46 8.11 -5.30 3.08
CA GLN A 46 8.07 -4.22 2.09
C GLN A 46 9.42 -3.47 2.04
N THR A 47 9.95 -3.07 3.20
CA THR A 47 11.24 -2.37 3.30
C THR A 47 12.42 -3.28 2.93
N GLU A 48 12.36 -4.59 3.25
CA GLU A 48 13.37 -5.56 2.78
C GLU A 48 13.46 -5.60 1.25
N LEU A 49 12.32 -5.63 0.55
CA LEU A 49 12.27 -5.61 -0.92
C LEU A 49 12.74 -4.26 -1.48
N PHE A 50 12.34 -3.15 -0.85
CA PHE A 50 12.79 -1.81 -1.21
C PHE A 50 14.31 -1.70 -1.14
N ARG A 51 14.91 -2.04 0.02
CA ARG A 51 16.37 -2.05 0.21
C ARG A 51 17.09 -2.97 -0.76
N PHE A 52 16.53 -4.16 -1.05
CA PHE A 52 17.10 -5.09 -2.03
C PHE A 52 17.25 -4.44 -3.41
N LEU A 53 16.21 -3.74 -3.89
CA LEU A 53 16.27 -3.05 -5.19
C LEU A 53 17.21 -1.85 -5.17
N ARG A 54 17.20 -1.07 -4.09
CA ARG A 54 18.14 0.06 -3.89
C ARG A 54 19.59 -0.40 -3.91
N ASN A 55 19.90 -1.50 -3.22
CA ASN A 55 21.24 -2.09 -3.19
C ASN A 55 21.67 -2.64 -4.56
N ALA A 56 20.71 -3.00 -5.41
CA ALA A 56 20.95 -3.36 -6.81
C ALA A 56 21.11 -2.13 -7.74
N GLY A 57 21.17 -0.91 -7.19
CA GLY A 57 21.33 0.33 -7.93
C GLY A 57 20.03 0.88 -8.55
N GLN A 58 18.88 0.32 -8.20
CA GLN A 58 17.59 0.78 -8.72
C GLN A 58 16.99 1.91 -7.86
N ASN A 59 16.06 2.66 -8.46
CA ASN A 59 15.30 3.72 -7.80
C ASN A 59 13.80 3.36 -7.83
N PRO A 60 13.34 2.37 -7.03
CA PRO A 60 11.92 2.03 -6.96
C PRO A 60 11.09 3.23 -6.49
N LEU A 61 9.90 3.40 -7.08
CA LEU A 61 9.01 4.51 -6.73
C LEU A 61 8.26 4.21 -5.44
N VAL A 62 8.03 5.24 -4.62
CA VAL A 62 7.19 5.15 -3.43
C VAL A 62 6.04 6.14 -3.56
N ILE A 63 4.82 5.70 -3.28
CA ILE A 63 3.63 6.55 -3.27
C ILE A 63 2.79 6.27 -2.02
N ASN A 64 2.28 7.33 -1.40
CA ASN A 64 1.47 7.23 -0.20
C ASN A 64 -0.02 7.23 -0.54
N SER A 65 -0.73 6.19 -0.11
CA SER A 65 -2.19 6.09 -0.26
C SER A 65 -2.97 7.24 0.39
N TYR A 66 -2.41 7.86 1.45
CA TYR A 66 -3.00 9.06 2.07
C TYR A 66 -3.03 10.23 1.08
N ASP A 67 -1.94 10.47 0.36
CA ASP A 67 -1.86 11.54 -0.63
C ASP A 67 -2.74 11.24 -1.85
N ILE A 68 -2.81 9.97 -2.28
CA ILE A 68 -3.75 9.55 -3.32
C ILE A 68 -5.18 9.89 -2.91
N ARG A 69 -5.65 9.47 -1.72
CA ARG A 69 -7.01 9.78 -1.28
C ARG A 69 -7.27 11.28 -1.09
N ARG A 70 -6.25 12.05 -0.72
CA ARG A 70 -6.37 13.51 -0.56
C ARG A 70 -6.54 14.22 -1.91
N SER A 71 -5.89 13.74 -2.97
CA SER A 71 -5.96 14.34 -4.30
C SER A 71 -5.71 13.30 -5.40
N PRO A 72 -6.70 12.45 -5.72
CA PRO A 72 -6.49 11.26 -6.56
C PRO A 72 -5.94 11.58 -7.94
N GLU A 73 -6.60 12.49 -8.67
CA GLU A 73 -6.17 12.88 -10.02
C GLU A 73 -4.75 13.44 -10.04
N LYS A 74 -4.42 14.32 -9.09
CA LYS A 74 -3.09 14.93 -8.99
C LYS A 74 -2.01 13.88 -8.77
N MET A 75 -2.23 12.98 -7.82
CA MET A 75 -1.24 11.96 -7.47
C MET A 75 -1.11 10.89 -8.55
N LEU A 76 -2.21 10.48 -9.18
CA LEU A 76 -2.17 9.53 -10.29
C LEU A 76 -1.50 10.13 -11.53
N LYS A 77 -1.76 11.41 -11.86
CA LYS A 77 -1.01 12.12 -12.92
C LYS A 77 0.49 12.16 -12.63
N LYS A 78 0.87 12.45 -11.37
CA LYS A 78 2.28 12.46 -10.95
C LYS A 78 2.93 11.07 -11.09
N LEU A 79 2.21 10.02 -10.68
CA LEU A 79 2.67 8.65 -10.81
C LEU A 79 2.84 8.25 -12.28
N CYS A 80 1.82 8.49 -13.12
CA CYS A 80 1.87 8.19 -14.54
C CYS A 80 3.03 8.91 -15.23
N LEU A 81 3.20 10.21 -14.98
CA LEU A 81 4.32 10.99 -15.51
C LEU A 81 5.68 10.38 -15.11
N THR A 82 5.84 10.01 -13.84
CA THR A 82 7.09 9.39 -13.36
C THR A 82 7.35 8.02 -14.01
N LEU A 83 6.28 7.29 -14.31
CA LEU A 83 6.34 5.99 -14.99
C LEU A 83 6.41 6.09 -16.52
N SER A 84 6.38 7.29 -17.10
CA SER A 84 6.25 7.51 -18.55
C SER A 84 5.00 6.83 -19.15
N LEU A 85 3.88 6.92 -18.43
CA LEU A 85 2.56 6.46 -18.85
C LEU A 85 1.62 7.67 -19.04
N ASP A 86 0.65 7.51 -19.93
CA ASP A 86 -0.44 8.46 -20.08
C ASP A 86 -1.46 8.29 -18.95
N PHE A 87 -1.91 9.41 -18.38
CA PHE A 87 -3.01 9.41 -17.42
C PHE A 87 -4.34 9.17 -18.14
N ASP A 88 -5.16 8.26 -17.61
CA ASP A 88 -6.53 8.01 -18.08
C ASP A 88 -7.53 8.47 -17.00
N PRO A 89 -8.47 9.38 -17.30
CA PRO A 89 -9.54 9.75 -16.39
C PRO A 89 -10.36 8.56 -15.85
N ALA A 90 -10.43 7.45 -16.58
CA ALA A 90 -11.07 6.21 -16.13
C ALA A 90 -10.41 5.61 -14.87
N MET A 91 -9.18 6.02 -14.53
CA MET A 91 -8.54 5.62 -13.26
C MET A 91 -9.25 6.19 -12.02
N LEU A 92 -10.12 7.20 -12.17
CA LEU A 92 -10.78 7.89 -11.05
C LEU A 92 -12.16 7.33 -10.71
N CYS A 93 -12.82 6.69 -11.67
CA CYS A 93 -14.19 6.22 -11.55
C CYS A 93 -14.31 4.82 -12.16
N TRP A 94 -15.03 3.94 -11.49
CA TRP A 94 -15.26 2.56 -11.94
C TRP A 94 -16.68 2.11 -11.57
N ASP A 95 -17.13 1.03 -12.18
CA ASP A 95 -18.41 0.42 -11.81
C ASP A 95 -18.28 -0.32 -10.47
N ALA A 96 -19.32 -0.23 -9.65
CA ALA A 96 -19.40 -1.04 -8.44
C ALA A 96 -19.50 -2.53 -8.82
N GLY A 97 -18.81 -3.36 -8.06
CA GLY A 97 -18.72 -4.80 -8.27
C GLY A 97 -17.30 -5.32 -8.06
N GLY A 98 -17.16 -6.63 -8.12
CA GLY A 98 -15.85 -7.28 -8.17
C GLY A 98 -15.36 -7.49 -9.59
N SER A 99 -14.09 -7.84 -9.71
CA SER A 99 -13.46 -8.29 -10.94
C SER A 99 -13.52 -9.81 -11.04
N PRO A 100 -13.65 -10.41 -12.24
CA PRO A 100 -13.51 -11.86 -12.42
C PRO A 100 -12.13 -12.39 -12.02
N TYR A 101 -11.15 -11.49 -11.86
CA TYR A 101 -9.79 -11.81 -11.41
C TYR A 101 -9.62 -11.69 -9.89
N ASP A 102 -10.65 -11.25 -9.17
CA ASP A 102 -10.62 -11.16 -7.72
C ASP A 102 -10.57 -12.58 -7.13
N GLY A 103 -9.41 -12.95 -6.58
CA GLY A 103 -9.19 -14.28 -6.03
C GLY A 103 -10.01 -14.58 -4.77
N ILE A 104 -9.77 -15.75 -4.17
CA ILE A 104 -10.56 -16.29 -3.05
C ILE A 104 -10.69 -15.37 -1.82
N TRP A 105 -9.77 -14.41 -1.65
CA TRP A 105 -9.76 -13.46 -0.55
C TRP A 105 -10.79 -12.33 -0.68
N ALA A 106 -11.36 -12.13 -1.87
CA ALA A 106 -12.23 -11.00 -2.17
C ALA A 106 -13.48 -10.96 -1.28
N GLN A 107 -14.13 -12.11 -1.07
CA GLN A 107 -15.30 -12.25 -0.20
C GLN A 107 -15.04 -11.84 1.26
N HIS A 108 -13.77 -11.88 1.70
CA HIS A 108 -13.40 -11.57 3.09
C HIS A 108 -12.97 -10.10 3.26
N TRP A 109 -12.29 -9.54 2.25
CA TRP A 109 -11.58 -8.27 2.37
C TRP A 109 -12.06 -7.16 1.44
N TYR A 110 -12.67 -7.47 0.29
CA TYR A 110 -12.86 -6.49 -0.80
C TYR A 110 -14.24 -5.83 -0.81
N GLY A 111 -15.13 -6.15 0.14
CA GLY A 111 -16.49 -5.60 0.15
C GLY A 111 -16.58 -4.07 0.07
N ALA A 112 -15.64 -3.33 0.68
CA ALA A 112 -15.59 -1.87 0.59
C ALA A 112 -15.17 -1.36 -0.81
N VAL A 113 -14.27 -2.07 -1.49
CA VAL A 113 -13.83 -1.75 -2.85
C VAL A 113 -14.91 -2.14 -3.86
N HIS A 114 -15.56 -3.29 -3.68
CA HIS A 114 -16.67 -3.73 -4.54
C HIS A 114 -17.87 -2.79 -4.44
N ALA A 115 -18.08 -2.13 -3.31
CA ALA A 115 -19.15 -1.15 -3.15
C ALA A 115 -18.79 0.26 -3.64
N SER A 116 -17.53 0.52 -4.02
CA SER A 116 -17.10 1.84 -4.45
C SER A 116 -17.19 2.01 -5.96
N THR A 117 -17.29 3.26 -6.40
CA THR A 117 -17.27 3.64 -7.82
C THR A 117 -16.15 4.65 -8.12
N GLY A 118 -15.21 4.81 -7.19
CA GLY A 118 -14.17 5.83 -7.19
C GLY A 118 -13.44 5.89 -5.85
N PHE A 119 -12.50 6.83 -5.73
CA PHE A 119 -11.78 7.07 -4.47
C PHE A 119 -12.71 7.66 -3.40
N SER A 120 -12.66 7.11 -2.19
CA SER A 120 -13.32 7.72 -1.03
C SER A 120 -12.64 9.03 -0.64
N ASP A 121 -13.37 9.87 0.11
CA ASP A 121 -12.90 11.15 0.65
C ASP A 121 -11.52 11.09 1.31
N PRO A 122 -10.82 12.22 1.50
CA PRO A 122 -9.55 12.24 2.22
C PRO A 122 -9.62 11.53 3.57
N GLU A 123 -8.53 10.85 3.95
CA GLU A 123 -8.52 10.18 5.25
C GLU A 123 -8.56 11.20 6.39
N GLY A 124 -9.33 10.90 7.44
CA GLY A 124 -9.36 11.71 8.66
C GLY A 124 -8.09 11.58 9.52
N PRO A 125 -8.17 12.07 10.78
CA PRO A 125 -7.10 11.94 11.76
C PRO A 125 -6.61 10.49 11.94
N LEU A 126 -5.39 10.34 12.44
CA LEU A 126 -4.85 9.02 12.76
C LEU A 126 -5.73 8.31 13.79
N PRO A 127 -6.05 7.02 13.59
CA PRO A 127 -6.81 6.25 14.57
C PRO A 127 -5.97 6.04 15.82
N GLN A 128 -6.61 6.07 16.99
CA GLN A 128 -5.96 5.68 18.23
C GLN A 128 -6.00 4.16 18.36
N LEU A 129 -4.81 3.55 18.40
CA LEU A 129 -4.70 2.10 18.58
C LEU A 129 -4.78 1.71 20.07
N PRO A 130 -5.37 0.54 20.39
CA PRO A 130 -5.27 -0.05 21.72
C PRO A 130 -3.82 -0.20 22.18
N GLN A 131 -3.58 -0.12 23.49
CA GLN A 131 -2.24 -0.23 24.07
C GLN A 131 -1.48 -1.48 23.61
N ALA A 132 -2.19 -2.61 23.44
CA ALA A 132 -1.60 -3.86 22.97
C ALA A 132 -0.96 -3.77 21.57
N LEU A 133 -1.43 -2.85 20.72
CA LEU A 133 -0.95 -2.69 19.34
C LEU A 133 0.08 -1.57 19.17
N ARG A 134 0.37 -0.79 20.22
CA ARG A 134 1.35 0.32 20.13
C ARG A 134 2.75 -0.14 19.79
N ARG A 135 3.17 -1.31 20.30
CA ARG A 135 4.48 -1.87 19.96
C ARG A 135 4.57 -2.22 18.48
N LEU A 136 3.52 -2.86 17.94
CA LEU A 136 3.42 -3.20 16.52
C LEU A 136 3.45 -1.95 15.64
N GLU A 137 2.76 -0.89 16.04
CA GLU A 137 2.78 0.41 15.37
C GLU A 137 4.19 1.00 15.34
N GLN A 138 4.88 1.07 16.48
CA GLN A 138 6.23 1.64 16.57
C GLN A 138 7.25 0.88 15.72
N GLU A 139 7.20 -0.44 15.72
CA GLU A 139 8.08 -1.28 14.89
C GLU A 139 7.78 -1.03 13.40
N SER A 140 6.50 -0.99 13.02
CA SER A 140 6.08 -0.71 11.64
C SER A 140 6.41 0.72 11.18
N LEU A 141 6.41 1.69 12.10
CA LEU A 141 6.66 3.10 11.79
C LEU A 141 8.08 3.33 11.30
N ARG A 142 9.06 2.63 11.87
CA ARG A 142 10.46 2.72 11.43
C ARG A 142 10.61 2.32 9.96
N ASP A 143 10.00 1.21 9.56
CA ASP A 143 10.03 0.72 8.19
C ASP A 143 9.25 1.64 7.23
N TYR A 144 8.12 2.20 7.68
CA TYR A 144 7.34 3.17 6.93
C TYR A 144 8.11 4.49 6.70
N GLU A 145 8.74 5.04 7.74
CA GLU A 145 9.47 6.31 7.69
C GLU A 145 10.65 6.24 6.72
N GLU A 146 11.37 5.12 6.68
CA GLU A 146 12.47 4.94 5.72
C GLU A 146 11.99 5.05 4.26
N MET A 147 10.85 4.45 3.92
CA MET A 147 10.30 4.57 2.56
C MET A 147 9.66 5.93 2.31
N MET A 148 9.16 6.59 3.36
CA MET A 148 8.52 7.90 3.26
C MET A 148 9.47 8.98 2.73
N ASP A 149 10.76 8.89 3.03
CA ASP A 149 11.81 9.79 2.50
C ASP A 149 11.93 9.77 0.96
N TYR A 150 11.36 8.74 0.33
CA TYR A 150 11.37 8.54 -1.13
C TYR A 150 10.00 8.76 -1.77
N CYS A 151 8.99 9.18 -0.99
CA CYS A 151 7.65 9.34 -1.49
C CYS A 151 7.55 10.47 -2.52
N LEU A 152 6.82 10.21 -3.60
CA LEU A 152 6.37 11.23 -4.56
C LEU A 152 5.55 12.32 -3.86
#